data_AF-A0A9P7WSJ6-F1
#
_entry.id   AF-A0A9P7WSJ6-F1
#
_cell.length_a   1.000
_cell.length_b   1.000
_cell.length_c   1.000
_cell.angle_alpha   90.00
_cell.angle_beta   90.00
_cell.angle_gamma   90.00
#
_symmetry.space_group_name_H-M   'P 1'
#
loop_
_entity.id
_entity.type
_entity.pdbx_description
1 polymer ?
#
loop_
_entity_poly.entity_id
_entity_poly.type
_entity_poly.pdbx_seq_one_letter_code
_entity_poly.pdbx_strand_id
1 'polypeptide(L)'
;MHLLFENTIPNLIQLWRGTFKVNLMGVGVEDYVIPEHIWDAIGRETAGAVKTIPSSFVGHFPNIATNQGLYKAEYYSFWFQHLAPILLKDCLPSKYYKHMCDLVCIIKTCLEFSISEERLTILQTELITWVCDYEILLHIADNIHDAGPVWATWSFVMECYAGSLLPAVKSHLKPYGALAQHAK
;
A
#
# COMPACT_ATOMS: atom_id res chain seq x y z
N MET A 1 3.75 -9.88 3.88
CA MET A 1 2.95 -8.73 3.40
C MET A 1 3.77 -7.54 2.88
N HIS A 2 5.05 -7.71 2.49
CA HIS A 2 5.90 -6.60 2.01
C HIS A 2 5.33 -5.89 0.78
N LEU A 3 4.87 -6.67 -0.20
CA LEU A 3 4.38 -6.18 -1.50
C LEU A 3 3.13 -5.29 -1.38
N LEU A 4 2.29 -5.50 -0.36
CA LEU A 4 1.12 -4.65 -0.09
C LEU A 4 1.56 -3.22 0.27
N PHE A 5 2.60 -3.08 1.09
CA PHE A 5 3.11 -1.79 1.54
C PHE A 5 4.05 -1.13 0.53
N GLU A 6 4.66 -1.90 -0.35
CA GLU A 6 5.55 -1.40 -1.40
C GLU A 6 4.79 -0.95 -2.65
N ASN A 7 3.64 -1.57 -2.98
CA ASN A 7 2.90 -1.28 -4.21
C ASN A 7 1.51 -0.69 -3.94
N THR A 8 0.68 -1.36 -3.15
CA THR A 8 -0.72 -0.96 -2.96
C THR A 8 -0.85 0.36 -2.21
N ILE A 9 -0.15 0.53 -1.09
CA ILE A 9 -0.23 1.76 -0.29
C ILE A 9 0.29 2.99 -1.06
N PRO A 10 1.45 2.93 -1.76
CA PRO A 10 1.89 4.05 -2.59
C PRO A 10 0.92 4.38 -3.73
N ASN A 11 0.27 3.36 -4.33
CA ASN A 11 -0.75 3.59 -5.35
C ASN A 11 -2.00 4.29 -4.79
N LEU A 12 -2.47 3.90 -3.60
CA LEU A 12 -3.56 4.59 -2.90
C LEU A 12 -3.21 6.05 -2.58
N ILE A 13 -1.98 6.31 -2.15
CA ILE A 13 -1.50 7.68 -1.89
C ILE A 13 -1.49 8.50 -3.19
N GLN A 14 -0.98 7.94 -4.29
CA GLN A 14 -0.99 8.61 -5.60
C GLN A 14 -2.42 8.89 -6.08
N LEU A 15 -3.36 8.00 -5.77
CA LEU A 15 -4.78 8.14 -6.11
C LEU A 15 -5.40 9.30 -5.33
N TRP A 16 -5.21 9.36 -4.00
CA TRP A 16 -5.69 10.47 -3.18
C TRP A 16 -5.03 11.80 -3.53
N ARG A 17 -3.81 11.78 -4.08
CA ARG A 17 -3.13 12.99 -4.58
C ARG A 17 -3.56 13.39 -6.00
N GLY A 18 -4.39 12.60 -6.67
CA GLY A 18 -4.78 12.82 -8.07
C GLY A 18 -3.64 12.67 -9.08
N THR A 19 -2.50 12.11 -8.67
CA THR A 19 -1.32 11.89 -9.54
C THR A 19 -1.31 10.49 -10.16
N PHE A 20 -2.25 9.62 -9.77
CA PHE A 20 -2.33 8.25 -10.25
C PHE A 20 -2.84 8.19 -11.69
N LYS A 21 -1.96 7.78 -12.62
CA LYS A 21 -2.27 7.50 -14.04
C LYS A 21 -3.27 8.50 -14.66
N VAL A 22 -2.91 9.78 -14.63
CA VAL A 22 -3.64 10.98 -15.12
C VAL A 22 -4.20 10.86 -16.56
N ASN A 23 -3.78 9.87 -17.36
CA ASN A 23 -4.20 9.70 -18.75
C ASN A 23 -5.22 8.56 -19.01
N LEU A 24 -5.65 7.79 -18.01
CA LEU A 24 -6.58 6.66 -18.21
C LEU A 24 -7.98 6.87 -17.63
N MET A 25 -8.11 7.71 -16.60
CA MET A 25 -9.41 8.02 -16.00
C MET A 25 -9.83 9.40 -16.49
N GLY A 26 -10.75 9.43 -17.46
CA GLY A 26 -11.30 10.67 -17.98
C GLY A 26 -11.77 11.59 -16.85
N VAL A 27 -11.46 12.87 -17.01
CA VAL A 27 -11.82 14.05 -16.21
C VAL A 27 -13.09 13.86 -15.35
N GLY A 28 -12.95 13.20 -14.22
CA GLY A 28 -13.87 13.22 -13.10
C GLY A 28 -13.12 13.90 -11.96
N VAL A 29 -13.63 15.03 -11.48
CA VAL A 29 -13.19 15.59 -10.20
C VAL A 29 -13.73 14.63 -9.15
N GLU A 30 -12.99 13.56 -8.91
CA GLU A 30 -13.41 12.54 -7.98
C GLU A 30 -13.26 13.10 -6.55
N ASP A 31 -14.31 12.97 -5.74
CA ASP A 31 -14.41 13.56 -4.40
C ASP A 31 -13.34 13.04 -3.41
N TYR A 32 -12.52 12.06 -3.81
CA TYR A 32 -11.44 11.49 -3.00
C TYR A 32 -10.10 12.21 -3.13
N VAL A 33 -9.98 13.23 -3.98
CA VAL A 33 -8.72 13.96 -4.18
C VAL A 33 -8.48 14.92 -3.01
N ILE A 34 -7.38 14.71 -2.29
CA ILE A 34 -6.90 15.56 -1.20
C ILE A 34 -6.13 16.74 -1.81
N PRO A 35 -6.54 18.00 -1.55
CA PRO A 35 -5.81 19.17 -1.98
C PRO A 35 -4.37 19.18 -1.46
N GLU A 36 -3.44 19.67 -2.29
CA GLU A 36 -1.99 19.67 -1.99
C GLU A 36 -1.64 20.37 -0.66
N HIS A 37 -2.31 21.49 -0.35
CA HIS A 37 -2.10 22.20 0.91
C HIS A 37 -2.49 21.38 2.16
N ILE A 38 -3.51 20.52 2.05
CA ILE A 38 -3.92 19.60 3.12
C ILE A 38 -2.92 18.45 3.22
N TRP A 39 -2.48 17.92 2.08
CA TRP A 39 -1.46 16.87 2.05
C TRP A 39 -0.12 17.32 2.67
N ASP A 40 0.29 18.56 2.41
CA ASP A 40 1.48 19.15 3.05
C ASP A 40 1.30 19.30 4.56
N ALA A 41 0.10 19.64 5.03
CA ALA A 41 -0.22 19.67 6.45
C ALA A 41 -0.12 18.28 7.09
N ILE A 42 -0.71 17.25 6.46
CA ILE A 42 -0.58 15.84 6.86
C ILE A 42 0.90 15.44 6.94
N GLY A 43 1.71 15.87 5.99
CA GLY A 43 3.16 15.64 5.99
C GLY A 43 3.88 16.22 7.19
N ARG A 44 3.56 17.48 7.55
CA ARG A 44 4.11 18.15 8.74
C ARG A 44 3.67 17.48 10.03
N GLU A 45 2.38 17.15 10.15
CA GLU A 45 1.83 16.46 11.31
C GLU A 45 2.47 15.06 11.48
N THR A 46 2.64 14.33 10.38
CA THR A 46 3.37 13.05 10.37
C THR A 46 4.79 13.22 10.93
N ALA A 47 5.54 14.20 10.41
CA ALA A 47 6.90 14.46 10.87
C ALA A 47 6.96 14.93 12.34
N GLY A 48 5.92 15.62 12.82
CA GLY A 48 5.75 15.97 14.23
C GLY A 48 5.51 14.74 15.11
N ALA A 49 4.56 13.90 14.74
CA ALA A 49 4.19 12.70 15.48
C ALA A 49 5.36 11.70 15.59
N VAL A 50 6.12 11.49 14.51
CA VAL A 50 7.26 10.57 14.48
C VAL A 50 8.35 10.92 15.49
N LYS A 51 8.49 12.21 15.88
CA LYS A 51 9.43 12.61 16.93
C LYS A 51 9.05 12.09 18.32
N THR A 52 7.77 11.83 18.54
CA THR A 52 7.23 11.33 19.81
C THR A 52 7.12 9.80 19.87
N ILE A 53 7.24 9.12 18.73
CA ILE A 53 7.13 7.67 18.65
C ILE A 53 8.46 7.03 19.10
N PRO A 54 8.43 6.10 20.08
CA PRO A 54 9.63 5.40 20.50
C PRO A 54 10.22 4.55 19.37
N SER A 55 11.55 4.52 19.27
CA SER A 55 12.28 3.76 18.25
C SER A 55 12.07 2.24 18.33
N SER A 56 11.51 1.74 19.44
CA SER A 56 11.13 0.33 19.59
C SER A 56 9.96 -0.09 18.69
N PHE A 57 9.13 0.85 18.24
CA PHE A 57 7.99 0.57 17.37
C PHE A 57 8.34 0.68 15.89
N VAL A 58 9.04 1.76 15.52
CA VAL A 58 9.45 2.04 14.14
C VAL A 58 10.66 2.96 14.17
N GLY A 59 11.57 2.79 13.21
CA GLY A 59 12.67 3.75 13.00
C GLY A 59 12.15 5.15 12.67
N HIS A 60 12.95 6.18 12.89
CA HIS A 60 12.60 7.55 12.50
C HIS A 60 12.45 7.64 10.98
N PHE A 61 11.28 8.11 10.50
CA PHE A 61 10.98 8.24 9.09
C PHE A 61 10.58 9.66 8.69
N PRO A 62 10.85 10.08 7.44
CA PRO A 62 10.75 11.48 7.04
C PRO A 62 9.31 11.90 6.72
N ASN A 63 9.11 13.19 6.45
CA ASN A 63 7.82 13.74 6.02
C ASN A 63 7.30 13.03 4.75
N ILE A 64 6.07 12.50 4.79
CA ILE A 64 5.45 11.77 3.66
C ILE A 64 5.16 12.66 2.45
N ALA A 65 4.90 13.95 2.62
CA ALA A 65 4.60 14.85 1.51
C ALA A 65 5.85 15.20 0.70
N THR A 66 6.96 15.51 1.38
CA THR A 66 8.18 15.99 0.73
C THR A 66 9.14 14.87 0.35
N ASN A 67 9.23 13.82 1.18
CA ASN A 67 10.29 12.80 1.08
C ASN A 67 9.72 11.39 0.89
N GLN A 68 8.59 11.26 0.19
CA GLN A 68 7.93 9.98 -0.05
C GLN A 68 8.87 8.93 -0.68
N GLY A 69 9.81 9.33 -1.54
CA GLY A 69 10.76 8.43 -2.19
C GLY A 69 11.73 7.72 -1.22
N LEU A 70 11.85 8.18 0.03
CA LEU A 70 12.66 7.55 1.07
C LEU A 70 11.86 6.54 1.91
N TYR A 71 10.56 6.38 1.65
CA TYR A 71 9.72 5.45 2.39
C TYR A 71 9.99 4.01 1.94
N LYS A 72 10.40 3.18 2.90
CA LYS A 72 10.42 1.72 2.76
C LYS A 72 9.09 1.10 3.20
N ALA A 73 8.87 -0.17 2.85
CA ALA A 73 7.66 -0.91 3.21
C ALA A 73 7.33 -0.87 4.72
N GLU A 74 8.35 -0.88 5.59
CA GLU A 74 8.17 -0.73 7.04
C GLU A 74 7.51 0.61 7.43
N TYR A 75 7.95 1.71 6.81
CA TYR A 75 7.42 3.04 7.08
C TYR A 75 6.00 3.19 6.55
N TYR A 76 5.72 2.66 5.35
CA TYR A 76 4.37 2.61 4.81
C TYR A 76 3.44 1.75 5.69
N SER A 77 3.93 0.61 6.17
CA SER A 77 3.17 -0.27 7.06
C SER A 77 2.76 0.44 8.34
N PHE A 78 3.72 1.07 9.03
CA PHE A 78 3.44 1.77 10.27
C PHE A 78 2.54 2.99 10.05
N TRP A 79 2.87 3.82 9.06
CA TRP A 79 2.11 5.03 8.75
C TRP A 79 0.66 4.68 8.40
N PHE A 80 0.43 3.69 7.53
CA PHE A 80 -0.91 3.32 7.08
C PHE A 80 -1.77 2.73 8.20
N GLN A 81 -1.20 1.92 9.09
CA GLN A 81 -1.96 1.27 10.16
C GLN A 81 -2.29 2.17 11.35
N HIS A 82 -1.43 3.15 11.63
CA HIS A 82 -1.49 3.92 12.88
C HIS A 82 -1.71 5.42 12.67
N LEU A 83 -1.09 6.02 11.65
CA LEU A 83 -1.17 7.46 11.42
C LEU A 83 -2.28 7.82 10.43
N ALA A 84 -2.43 7.07 9.34
CA ALA A 84 -3.40 7.36 8.29
C ALA A 84 -4.86 7.43 8.79
N PRO A 85 -5.37 6.55 9.68
CA PRO A 85 -6.74 6.66 10.19
C PRO A 85 -6.98 7.96 10.97
N ILE A 86 -5.95 8.48 11.64
CA ILE A 86 -6.06 9.72 12.42
C ILE A 86 -5.94 10.93 11.50
N LEU A 87 -4.97 10.92 10.60
CA LEU A 87 -4.65 12.05 9.73
C LEU A 87 -5.69 12.23 8.60
N LEU A 88 -6.32 11.15 8.13
CA LEU A 88 -7.23 11.18 6.98
C LEU A 88 -8.72 11.26 7.35
N LYS A 89 -9.06 11.25 8.64
CA LYS A 89 -10.45 11.18 9.14
C LYS A 89 -11.37 12.28 8.58
N ASP A 90 -10.88 13.51 8.56
CA ASP A 90 -11.63 14.67 8.09
C ASP A 90 -11.16 15.15 6.70
N CYS A 91 -10.24 14.41 6.07
CA CYS A 91 -9.68 14.74 4.75
C CYS A 91 -10.33 13.96 3.61
N LEU A 92 -10.83 12.74 3.89
CA LEU A 92 -11.48 11.88 2.91
C LEU A 92 -12.99 11.83 3.16
N PRO A 93 -13.82 11.77 2.10
CA PRO A 93 -15.24 11.50 2.27
C PRO A 93 -15.49 10.18 2.99
N SER A 94 -16.59 10.10 3.74
CA SER A 94 -16.91 8.98 4.63
C SER A 94 -16.84 7.61 3.95
N LYS A 95 -17.23 7.53 2.68
CA LYS A 95 -17.18 6.31 1.85
C LYS A 95 -15.75 5.77 1.70
N TYR A 96 -14.82 6.62 1.23
CA TYR A 96 -13.42 6.26 1.00
C TYR A 96 -12.63 6.09 2.30
N TYR A 97 -12.94 6.92 3.30
CA TYR A 97 -12.35 6.80 4.63
C TYR A 97 -12.69 5.47 5.30
N LYS A 98 -13.98 5.07 5.25
CA LYS A 98 -14.43 3.77 5.78
C LYS A 98 -13.73 2.61 5.08
N HIS A 99 -13.70 2.64 3.75
CA HIS A 99 -13.03 1.63 2.95
C HIS A 99 -11.52 1.50 3.29
N MET A 100 -10.83 2.62 3.51
CA MET A 100 -9.43 2.60 3.96
C MET A 100 -9.29 2.01 5.38
N CYS A 101 -10.19 2.35 6.30
CA CYS A 101 -10.20 1.80 7.66
C CYS A 101 -10.45 0.28 7.66
N ASP A 102 -11.33 -0.22 6.79
CA ASP A 102 -11.59 -1.65 6.65
C ASP A 102 -10.31 -2.40 6.22
N LEU A 103 -9.52 -1.83 5.30
CA LEU A 103 -8.21 -2.38 4.94
C LEU A 103 -7.24 -2.41 6.13
N VAL A 104 -7.20 -1.35 6.94
CA VAL A 104 -6.37 -1.30 8.14
C VAL A 104 -6.75 -2.40 9.13
N CYS A 105 -8.05 -2.66 9.31
CA CYS A 105 -8.55 -3.74 10.16
C CYS A 105 -8.15 -5.13 9.63
N ILE A 106 -8.27 -5.35 8.32
CA ILE A 106 -7.83 -6.59 7.65
C ILE A 106 -6.32 -6.79 7.87
N ILE A 107 -5.50 -5.77 7.62
CA ILE A 107 -4.05 -5.83 7.79
C ILE A 107 -3.69 -6.16 9.24
N LYS A 108 -4.32 -5.50 10.22
CA LYS A 108 -4.06 -5.77 11.64
C LYS A 108 -4.42 -7.19 12.02
N THR A 109 -5.57 -7.70 11.54
CA THR A 109 -5.98 -9.11 11.74
C THR A 109 -4.92 -10.06 11.16
N CYS A 110 -4.43 -9.80 9.95
CA CYS A 110 -3.37 -10.60 9.32
C CYS A 110 -2.01 -10.56 10.05
N LEU A 111 -1.80 -9.60 10.95
CA LEU A 111 -0.57 -9.46 11.75
C LEU A 111 -0.71 -10.03 13.16
N GLU A 112 -1.88 -10.54 13.54
CA GLU A 112 -2.08 -11.21 14.82
C GLU A 112 -1.24 -12.48 14.92
N PHE A 113 -0.68 -12.74 16.11
CA PHE A 113 0.22 -13.89 16.34
C PHE A 113 -0.50 -15.24 16.19
N SER A 114 -1.80 -15.28 16.46
CA SER A 114 -2.63 -16.48 16.36
C SER A 114 -4.03 -16.08 15.91
N ILE A 115 -4.53 -16.72 14.86
CA ILE A 115 -5.85 -16.48 14.29
C ILE A 115 -6.64 -17.80 14.34
N SER A 116 -7.90 -17.75 14.76
CA SER A 116 -8.78 -18.93 14.72
C SER A 116 -9.26 -19.25 13.30
N GLU A 117 -9.55 -20.52 13.02
CA GLU A 117 -10.15 -20.96 11.74
C GLU A 117 -11.44 -20.19 11.39
N GLU A 118 -12.27 -19.94 12.40
CA GLU A 118 -13.50 -19.14 12.25
C GLU A 118 -13.19 -17.70 11.84
N ARG A 119 -12.21 -17.05 12.48
CA ARG A 119 -11.78 -15.69 12.14
C ARG A 119 -11.14 -15.65 10.76
N LEU A 120 -10.40 -16.68 10.37
CA LEU A 120 -9.80 -16.80 9.03
C LEU A 120 -10.87 -16.84 7.94
N THR A 121 -11.95 -17.58 8.14
CA THR A 121 -13.07 -17.66 7.16
C THR A 121 -13.78 -16.32 7.03
N ILE A 122 -13.99 -15.63 8.15
CA ILE A 122 -14.56 -14.27 8.16
C ILE A 122 -13.61 -13.30 7.42
N LEU A 123 -12.32 -13.36 7.72
CA LEU A 123 -11.30 -12.51 7.10
C LEU A 123 -11.22 -12.71 5.58
N GLN A 124 -11.37 -13.94 5.09
CA GLN A 124 -11.43 -14.21 3.65
C GLN A 124 -12.64 -13.51 3.01
N THR A 125 -13.79 -13.52 3.68
CA THR A 125 -15.00 -12.85 3.20
C THR A 125 -14.82 -11.33 3.24
N GLU A 126 -14.30 -10.79 4.34
CA GLU A 126 -13.98 -9.36 4.48
C GLU A 126 -13.02 -8.89 3.39
N LEU A 127 -11.98 -9.68 3.07
CA LEU A 127 -11.02 -9.37 2.02
C LEU A 127 -11.65 -9.37 0.63
N ILE A 128 -12.50 -10.36 0.31
CA ILE A 128 -13.20 -10.43 -0.99
C ILE A 128 -14.14 -9.24 -1.15
N THR A 129 -14.96 -8.95 -0.13
CA THR A 129 -15.86 -7.80 -0.14
C THR A 129 -15.08 -6.50 -0.30
N TRP A 130 -13.96 -6.36 0.42
CA TRP A 130 -13.11 -5.19 0.30
C TRP A 130 -12.57 -5.02 -1.13
N VAL A 131 -12.08 -6.08 -1.78
CA VAL A 131 -11.61 -5.99 -3.16
C VAL A 131 -12.74 -5.62 -4.12
N CYS A 132 -13.92 -6.22 -3.99
CA CYS A 132 -15.07 -5.87 -4.83
C CYS A 132 -15.48 -4.40 -4.65
N ASP A 133 -15.51 -3.91 -3.41
CA ASP A 133 -15.78 -2.51 -3.12
C ASP A 133 -14.69 -1.61 -3.72
N TYR A 134 -13.42 -1.99 -3.62
CA TYR A 134 -12.32 -1.25 -4.24
C TYR A 134 -12.50 -1.10 -5.76
N GLU A 135 -12.93 -2.16 -6.45
CA GLU A 135 -13.22 -2.15 -7.89
C GLU A 135 -14.39 -1.24 -8.27
N ILE A 136 -15.48 -1.28 -7.48
CA ILE A 136 -16.69 -0.49 -7.70
C ILE A 136 -16.48 0.99 -7.34
N LEU A 137 -15.80 1.26 -6.23
CA LEU A 137 -15.61 2.60 -5.67
C LEU A 137 -14.69 3.48 -6.51
N LEU A 138 -13.78 2.87 -7.25
CA LEU A 138 -12.70 3.57 -7.93
C LEU A 138 -12.72 3.38 -9.45
N HIS A 139 -13.77 2.76 -9.99
CA HIS A 139 -13.93 2.46 -11.42
C HIS A 139 -12.67 1.81 -12.03
N ILE A 140 -11.96 1.01 -11.24
CA ILE A 140 -10.72 0.32 -11.66
C ILE A 140 -11.09 -0.87 -12.56
N ALA A 141 -12.38 -1.20 -12.74
CA ALA A 141 -12.85 -2.23 -13.67
C ALA A 141 -12.20 -2.11 -15.06
N ASP A 142 -12.06 -0.90 -15.61
CA ASP A 142 -11.36 -0.69 -16.90
C ASP A 142 -9.86 -0.98 -16.80
N ASN A 143 -9.22 -0.59 -15.70
CA ASN A 143 -7.80 -0.92 -15.42
C ASN A 143 -7.58 -2.41 -15.19
N ILE A 144 -8.54 -3.15 -14.61
CA ILE A 144 -8.47 -4.59 -14.36
C ILE A 144 -8.79 -5.37 -15.64
N HIS A 145 -9.68 -4.86 -16.48
CA HIS A 145 -9.94 -5.39 -17.81
C HIS A 145 -8.67 -5.33 -18.67
N ASP A 146 -7.94 -4.21 -18.61
CA ASP A 146 -6.77 -4.00 -19.47
C ASP A 146 -5.46 -4.52 -18.87
N ALA A 147 -5.30 -4.50 -17.55
CA ALA A 147 -4.05 -4.87 -16.87
C ALA A 147 -4.18 -6.06 -15.89
N GLY A 148 -5.37 -6.63 -15.70
CA GLY A 148 -5.64 -7.68 -14.70
C GLY A 148 -5.78 -7.15 -13.26
N PRO A 149 -6.28 -7.97 -12.31
CA PRO A 149 -6.36 -7.61 -10.90
C PRO A 149 -4.98 -7.23 -10.37
N VAL A 150 -4.84 -6.07 -9.71
CA VAL A 150 -3.53 -5.54 -9.27
C VAL A 150 -2.71 -6.54 -8.45
N TRP A 151 -3.38 -7.38 -7.67
CA TRP A 151 -2.75 -8.46 -6.90
C TRP A 151 -2.31 -9.65 -7.77
N ALA A 152 -3.01 -9.95 -8.87
CA ALA A 152 -2.69 -11.02 -9.81
C ALA A 152 -1.60 -10.61 -10.82
N THR A 153 -1.57 -9.34 -11.26
CA THR A 153 -0.64 -8.92 -12.31
C THR A 153 0.79 -8.72 -11.81
N TRP A 154 0.98 -8.30 -10.55
CA TRP A 154 2.29 -7.91 -10.05
C TRP A 154 2.79 -8.69 -8.86
N SER A 155 1.93 -9.04 -7.88
CA SER A 155 2.41 -9.76 -6.69
C SER A 155 2.89 -11.17 -7.05
N PHE A 156 2.18 -11.88 -7.94
CA PHE A 156 2.60 -13.21 -8.41
C PHE A 156 3.88 -13.15 -9.25
N VAL A 157 4.01 -12.19 -10.17
CA VAL A 157 5.21 -12.04 -11.01
C VAL A 157 6.42 -11.67 -10.17
N MET A 158 6.27 -10.76 -9.20
CA MET A 158 7.35 -10.36 -8.30
C MET A 158 7.70 -11.43 -7.29
N GLU A 159 6.74 -12.23 -6.82
CA GLU A 159 7.00 -13.35 -5.91
C GLU A 159 7.71 -14.51 -6.64
N CYS A 160 7.34 -14.79 -7.90
CA CYS A 160 8.10 -15.70 -8.76
C CYS A 160 9.51 -15.17 -9.08
N TYR A 161 9.66 -13.87 -9.34
CA TYR A 161 10.96 -13.24 -9.62
C TYR A 161 11.86 -13.17 -8.38
N ALA A 162 11.33 -12.79 -7.22
CA ALA A 162 12.07 -12.80 -5.96
C ALA A 162 12.41 -14.24 -5.52
N GLY A 163 11.51 -15.20 -5.76
CA GLY A 163 11.73 -16.62 -5.53
C GLY A 163 12.86 -17.21 -6.39
N SER A 164 13.07 -16.72 -7.61
CA SER A 164 14.18 -17.15 -8.49
C SER A 164 15.50 -16.41 -8.20
N LEU A 165 15.44 -15.15 -7.76
CA LEU A 165 16.60 -14.35 -7.37
C LEU A 165 17.29 -14.85 -6.09
N LEU A 166 16.52 -15.27 -5.08
CA LEU A 166 17.08 -15.71 -3.79
C LEU A 166 18.06 -16.89 -3.91
N PRO A 167 17.77 -17.95 -4.70
CA PRO A 167 18.75 -19.00 -5.03
C PRO A 167 19.95 -18.50 -5.82
N ALA A 168 19.75 -17.57 -6.78
CA ALA A 168 20.81 -17.05 -7.64
C ALA A 168 21.86 -16.25 -6.83
N VAL A 169 21.41 -15.46 -5.85
CA VAL A 169 22.29 -14.70 -4.94
C VAL A 169 23.06 -15.62 -3.98
N LYS A 170 22.49 -16.76 -3.59
CA LYS A 170 23.13 -17.77 -2.74
C LYS A 170 24.14 -18.66 -3.47
N SER A 171 24.32 -18.49 -4.79
CA SER A 171 25.30 -19.23 -5.56
C SER A 171 26.73 -18.76 -5.26
N HIS A 172 27.45 -19.52 -4.43
CA HIS A 172 28.81 -19.19 -4.03
C HIS A 172 29.89 -19.40 -5.13
N LEU A 173 29.55 -20.10 -6.21
CA LEU A 173 30.50 -20.46 -7.28
C LEU A 173 30.61 -19.40 -8.39
N LYS A 174 29.49 -18.79 -8.80
CA LYS A 174 29.44 -17.76 -9.85
C LYS A 174 28.29 -16.76 -9.60
N PRO A 175 28.36 -15.94 -8.54
CA PRO A 175 27.26 -15.06 -8.14
C PRO A 175 26.83 -14.11 -9.24
N TYR A 176 27.77 -13.47 -9.94
CA TYR A 176 27.45 -12.51 -11.01
C TYR A 176 26.95 -13.17 -12.29
N GLY A 177 27.37 -14.40 -12.59
CA GLY A 177 26.93 -15.15 -13.78
C GLY A 177 25.49 -15.66 -13.66
N ALA A 178 25.07 -16.06 -12.47
CA ALA A 178 23.69 -16.47 -12.18
C ALA A 178 22.73 -15.27 -12.21
N LEU A 179 23.17 -14.11 -11.72
CA LEU A 179 22.40 -12.86 -11.76
C LEU A 179 22.24 -12.31 -13.18
N ALA A 180 23.29 -12.38 -14.01
CA ALA A 180 23.26 -11.88 -15.40
C ALA A 180 22.26 -12.63 -16.30
N GLN A 181 21.90 -13.87 -15.97
CA GLN A 181 20.89 -14.63 -16.70
C GLN A 181 19.45 -14.12 -16.49
N HIS A 182 19.23 -13.37 -15.39
CA HIS A 182 17.91 -12.83 -15.01
C HIS A 182 17.72 -11.35 -15.39
N ALA A 183 18.73 -10.71 -16.00
CA ALA A 183 18.77 -9.28 -16.32
C ALA A 183 18.59 -8.96 -17.82
N LYS A 184 17.89 -9.82 -18.56
CA LYS A 184 17.56 -9.61 -19.99
C LYS A 184 16.15 -9.09 -20.18
#